data_AF-A0A3D5K2H8-F1
#
_entry.id   AF-A0A3D5K2H8-F1
#
_cell.length_a   1.000
_cell.length_b   1.000
_cell.length_c   1.000
_cell.angle_alpha   90.00
_cell.angle_beta   90.00
_cell.angle_gamma   90.00
#
_symmetry.space_group_name_H-M   'P 1'
#
loop_
_entity.id
_entity.type
_entity.pdbx_description
1 polymer ?
#
loop_
_entity_poly.entity_id
_entity_poly.type
_entity_poly.pdbx_seq_one_letter_code
_entity_poly.pdbx_strand_id
1 'polypeptide(L)'
;MYDLLIHGGTVVDGTGAPGTRADVAVTDGRISAIGDLTESDGSLPEAAEVHNATGRIVCPGFVDPHTHYDAQLFWDPYATPSSQHGITSMVMGNCGFTIAPIGDQSDADYLAAMLVKVEGMSPAALAEGLDWNWRTFGEFLDRFEGNLGVNVAGMVGHSAIRRTVMKDDATSR
;
A
#
# COMPACT_ATOMS: atom_id res chain seq x y z
N MET A 1 -8.90 11.41 26.34
CA MET A 1 -8.15 10.15 26.13
C MET A 1 -7.90 10.01 24.64
N TYR A 2 -6.66 9.73 24.25
CA TYR A 2 -6.27 9.44 22.86
C TYR A 2 -6.25 7.93 22.59
N ASP A 3 -6.30 7.52 21.33
CA ASP A 3 -6.13 6.09 20.97
C ASP A 3 -4.65 5.72 21.02
N LEU A 4 -3.80 6.57 20.44
CA LEU A 4 -2.35 6.40 20.41
C LEU A 4 -1.67 7.73 20.72
N LEU A 5 -0.63 7.68 21.54
CA LEU A 5 0.29 8.79 21.78
C LEU A 5 1.73 8.35 21.44
N ILE A 6 2.37 9.06 20.51
CA ILE A 6 3.80 8.93 20.23
C ILE A 6 4.52 10.09 20.92
N HIS A 7 5.24 9.80 21.99
CA HIS A 7 5.81 10.81 22.89
C HIS A 7 7.33 11.00 22.73
N GLY A 8 7.79 12.25 22.79
CA GLY A 8 9.19 12.64 22.94
C GLY A 8 10.02 12.57 21.66
N GLY A 9 9.37 12.37 20.51
CA GLY A 9 10.01 12.23 19.21
C GLY A 9 10.50 13.55 18.62
N THR A 10 11.30 13.45 17.57
CA THR A 10 11.53 14.57 16.64
C THR A 10 10.59 14.40 15.45
N VAL A 11 9.58 15.26 15.36
CA VAL A 11 8.59 15.23 14.28
C VAL A 11 9.18 15.88 13.03
N VAL A 12 9.22 15.12 11.94
CA VAL A 12 9.53 15.58 10.58
C VAL A 12 8.25 15.41 9.76
N ASP A 13 7.51 16.49 9.56
CA ASP A 13 6.12 16.48 9.08
C ASP A 13 5.96 16.32 7.56
N GLY A 14 7.07 16.21 6.81
CA GLY A 14 7.07 16.07 5.35
C GLY A 14 6.92 17.39 4.57
N THR A 15 6.81 18.54 5.23
CA THR A 15 6.71 19.86 4.56
C THR A 15 8.04 20.37 4.01
N GLY A 16 9.15 19.72 4.38
CA GLY A 16 10.52 20.17 4.09
C GLY A 16 11.13 21.07 5.17
N ALA A 17 10.37 21.42 6.21
CA ALA A 17 10.90 22.13 7.38
C ALA A 17 11.83 21.24 8.23
N PRO A 18 12.76 21.83 9.02
CA PRO A 18 13.54 21.08 10.00
C PRO A 18 12.64 20.40 11.05
N GLY A 19 13.05 19.22 11.50
CA GLY A 19 12.31 18.49 12.52
C GLY A 19 12.27 19.21 13.88
N THR A 20 11.16 19.10 14.58
CA THR A 20 10.94 19.72 15.90
C THR A 20 10.59 18.66 16.95
N ARG A 21 11.08 18.81 18.18
CA ARG A 21 10.67 17.92 19.28
C ARG A 21 9.19 18.13 19.59
N ALA A 22 8.39 17.08 19.45
CA ALA A 22 6.96 17.12 19.71
C ALA A 22 6.41 15.71 19.93
N ASP A 23 5.23 15.66 20.54
CA ASP A 23 4.38 14.49 20.65
C ASP A 23 3.36 14.49 19.51
N VAL A 24 2.88 13.31 19.13
CA VAL A 24 1.81 13.12 18.13
C VAL A 24 0.72 12.27 18.76
N ALA A 25 -0.50 12.79 18.79
CA ALA A 25 -1.68 12.08 19.28
C ALA A 25 -2.62 11.69 18.13
N VAL A 26 -3.22 10.51 18.24
CA VAL A 26 -4.18 9.95 17.27
C VAL A 26 -5.51 9.69 17.96
N THR A 27 -6.60 10.02 17.27
CA THR A 27 -7.99 9.72 17.68
C THR A 27 -8.82 9.40 16.45
N ASP A 28 -9.58 8.32 16.49
CA ASP A 28 -10.43 7.84 15.40
C ASP A 28 -9.66 7.72 14.06
N GLY A 29 -8.44 7.19 14.13
CA GLY A 29 -7.57 7.00 12.96
C GLY A 29 -7.00 8.28 12.35
N ARG A 30 -7.13 9.43 13.03
CA ARG A 30 -6.63 10.74 12.57
C ARG A 30 -5.66 11.34 13.57
N ILE A 31 -4.67 12.07 13.08
CA ILE A 31 -3.83 12.90 13.93
C ILE A 31 -4.71 14.00 14.54
N SER A 32 -4.86 14.00 15.86
CA SER A 32 -5.73 14.93 16.59
C SER A 32 -4.95 16.08 17.24
N ALA A 33 -3.67 15.88 17.55
CA ALA A 33 -2.79 16.92 18.07
C ALA A 33 -1.31 16.64 17.75
N ILE A 34 -0.52 17.71 17.60
CA ILE A 34 0.95 17.69 17.51
C ILE A 34 1.48 18.84 18.37
N GLY A 35 2.43 18.57 19.26
CA GLY A 35 3.05 19.61 20.09
C GLY A 35 3.64 19.07 21.39
N ASP A 36 3.87 19.95 22.36
CA ASP A 36 4.08 19.51 23.75
C ASP A 36 2.70 19.20 24.34
N LEU A 37 2.42 17.92 24.56
CA LEU A 37 1.15 17.45 25.08
C LEU A 37 1.21 17.12 26.57
N THR A 38 2.32 17.45 27.24
CA THR A 38 2.49 17.26 28.69
C THR A 38 1.44 18.08 29.44
N GLU A 39 0.77 17.45 30.39
CA GLU A 39 -0.22 18.08 31.24
C GLU A 39 0.43 19.08 32.21
N SER A 40 -0.38 19.96 32.80
CA SER A 40 0.11 21.01 33.71
C SER A 40 0.86 20.50 34.95
N ASP A 41 0.62 19.24 35.35
CA ASP A 41 1.29 18.57 36.46
C ASP A 41 2.56 17.80 36.03
N GLY A 42 2.93 17.86 34.75
CA GLY A 42 4.08 17.17 34.17
C GLY A 42 3.80 15.73 33.74
N SER A 43 2.57 15.24 33.88
CA SER A 43 2.17 13.91 33.40
C SER A 43 1.89 13.87 31.91
N LEU A 44 1.89 12.68 31.31
CA LEU A 44 1.43 12.48 29.94
C LEU A 44 -0.10 12.41 29.90
N PRO A 45 -0.73 12.87 28.81
CA PRO A 45 -2.18 12.77 28.66
C PRO A 45 -2.58 11.30 28.55
N GLU A 46 -3.79 10.97 29.00
CA GLU A 46 -4.31 9.61 28.90
C GLU A 46 -4.42 9.15 27.44
N ALA A 47 -3.84 7.98 27.14
CA ALA A 47 -3.97 7.32 25.85
C ALA A 47 -4.11 5.80 26.03
N ALA A 48 -4.81 5.12 25.12
CA ALA A 48 -4.93 3.66 25.16
C ALA A 48 -3.58 2.97 24.85
N GLU A 49 -2.78 3.56 23.95
CA GLU A 49 -1.42 3.14 23.65
C GLU A 49 -0.44 4.32 23.72
N VAL A 50 0.74 4.09 24.31
CA VAL A 50 1.82 5.09 24.39
C VAL A 50 3.12 4.50 23.86
N HIS A 51 3.72 5.17 22.89
CA HIS A 51 5.03 4.84 22.36
C HIS A 51 6.06 5.91 22.70
N ASN A 52 7.15 5.52 23.38
CA ASN A 52 8.28 6.40 23.61
C ASN A 52 9.16 6.48 22.35
N ALA A 53 9.19 7.64 21.71
CA ALA A 53 9.97 7.97 20.52
C ALA A 53 11.19 8.86 20.84
N THR A 54 11.61 8.96 22.09
CA THR A 54 12.81 9.73 22.48
C THR A 54 14.02 9.28 21.68
N GLY A 55 14.70 10.22 21.03
CA GLY A 55 15.85 9.95 20.17
C GLY A 55 15.49 9.30 18.82
N ARG A 56 14.21 9.24 18.46
CA ARG A 56 13.70 8.70 17.18
C ARG A 56 13.00 9.80 16.38
N ILE A 57 12.88 9.54 15.08
CA ILE A 57 12.10 10.37 14.16
C ILE A 57 10.66 9.86 14.14
N VAL A 58 9.71 10.79 14.17
CA VAL A 58 8.31 10.54 13.88
C VAL A 58 7.99 11.28 12.58
N CYS A 59 7.53 10.57 11.56
CA CYS A 59 7.28 11.15 10.25
C CYS A 59 6.02 10.53 9.63
N PRO A 60 5.42 11.17 8.60
CA PRO A 60 4.40 10.52 7.80
C PRO A 60 4.90 9.18 7.26
N GLY A 61 4.01 8.18 7.23
CA GLY A 61 4.33 6.91 6.56
C GLY A 61 4.69 7.15 5.09
N PHE A 62 5.63 6.36 4.57
CA PHE A 62 6.12 6.56 3.22
C PHE A 62 5.08 6.16 2.18
N VAL A 63 5.08 6.90 1.07
CA VAL A 63 4.24 6.62 -0.08
C VAL A 63 5.14 6.06 -1.19
N ASP A 64 4.88 4.83 -1.60
CA ASP A 64 5.56 4.21 -2.73
C ASP A 64 4.73 4.42 -4.01
N PRO A 65 5.14 5.35 -4.91
CA PRO A 65 4.36 5.66 -6.10
C PRO A 65 4.50 4.59 -7.20
N HIS A 66 5.37 3.58 -7.02
CA HIS A 66 5.76 2.69 -8.11
C HIS A 66 5.93 1.24 -7.66
N THR A 67 4.81 0.54 -7.54
CA THR A 67 4.81 -0.89 -7.17
C THR A 67 4.18 -1.78 -8.24
N HIS A 68 4.52 -3.06 -8.14
CA HIS A 68 3.97 -4.17 -8.92
C HIS A 68 3.34 -5.23 -7.99
N TYR A 69 2.65 -4.76 -6.94
CA TYR A 69 2.02 -5.62 -5.94
C TYR A 69 0.64 -6.17 -6.35
N ASP A 70 0.21 -5.91 -7.59
CA ASP A 70 -1.07 -6.34 -8.18
C ASP A 70 -1.44 -7.79 -7.85
N ALA A 71 -0.46 -8.69 -7.91
CA ALA A 71 -0.63 -10.10 -7.55
C ALA A 71 -0.30 -10.38 -6.08
N GLN A 72 0.79 -9.80 -5.55
CA GLN A 72 1.30 -10.16 -4.22
C GLN A 72 0.32 -9.91 -3.08
N LEU A 73 -0.53 -8.87 -3.20
CA LEU A 73 -1.50 -8.52 -2.16
C LEU A 73 -2.54 -9.62 -1.88
N PHE A 74 -2.71 -10.60 -2.78
CA PHE A 74 -3.62 -11.73 -2.55
C PHE A 74 -3.11 -12.73 -1.51
N TRP A 75 -1.78 -12.88 -1.34
CA TRP A 75 -1.20 -13.79 -0.35
C TRP A 75 -0.40 -13.08 0.74
N ASP A 76 -0.03 -11.81 0.54
CA ASP A 76 0.55 -10.94 1.55
C ASP A 76 -0.19 -9.60 1.62
N PRO A 77 -1.35 -9.54 2.31
CA PRO A 77 -2.16 -8.33 2.41
C PRO A 77 -1.51 -7.20 3.21
N TYR A 78 -0.44 -7.51 3.96
CA TYR A 78 0.31 -6.51 4.72
C TYR A 78 1.44 -5.87 3.91
N ALA A 79 1.65 -6.34 2.66
CA ALA A 79 2.76 -5.95 1.81
C ALA A 79 4.07 -5.90 2.61
N THR A 80 4.38 -6.98 3.33
CA THR A 80 5.45 -7.03 4.32
C THR A 80 6.81 -6.54 3.82
N PRO A 81 7.23 -6.76 2.55
CA PRO A 81 8.49 -6.21 2.05
C PRO A 81 8.51 -4.68 2.00
N SER A 82 7.36 -4.01 1.97
CA SER A 82 7.23 -2.55 1.97
C SER A 82 6.89 -2.00 3.34
N SER A 83 5.90 -2.57 4.03
CA SER A 83 5.44 -2.06 5.33
C SER A 83 6.52 -2.14 6.41
N GLN A 84 7.39 -3.15 6.37
CA GLN A 84 8.55 -3.25 7.26
C GLN A 84 9.61 -2.16 7.02
N HIS A 85 9.57 -1.47 5.89
CA HIS A 85 10.42 -0.33 5.56
C HIS A 85 9.71 1.02 5.75
N GLY A 86 8.53 1.04 6.40
CA GLY A 86 7.79 2.26 6.72
C GLY A 86 6.82 2.75 5.64
N ILE A 87 6.61 1.97 4.58
CA ILE A 87 5.60 2.28 3.56
C ILE A 87 4.20 2.01 4.12
N THR A 88 3.35 3.01 4.11
CA THR A 88 1.94 2.90 4.55
C THR A 88 0.96 3.06 3.41
N SER A 89 1.42 3.56 2.26
CA SER A 89 0.60 3.76 1.06
C SER A 89 1.38 3.40 -0.18
N MET A 90 0.73 2.79 -1.16
CA MET A 90 1.36 2.41 -2.43
C MET A 90 0.44 2.58 -3.63
N VAL A 91 1.07 2.71 -4.80
CA VAL A 91 0.38 2.74 -6.09
C VAL A 91 0.80 1.53 -6.91
N MET A 92 -0.17 0.68 -7.27
CA MET A 92 0.00 -0.47 -8.15
C MET A 92 -0.36 -0.14 -9.61
N GLY A 93 -0.15 -1.08 -10.53
CA GLY A 93 -0.56 -0.92 -11.93
C GLY A 93 0.41 -0.07 -12.78
N ASN A 94 1.69 -0.08 -12.40
CA ASN A 94 2.74 0.69 -13.06
C ASN A 94 3.19 0.05 -14.38
N CYS A 95 3.97 0.79 -15.17
CA CYS A 95 4.58 0.31 -16.43
C CYS A 95 3.58 -0.18 -17.49
N GLY A 96 2.32 0.27 -17.40
CA GLY A 96 1.24 -0.21 -18.25
C GLY A 96 0.80 -1.64 -17.93
N PHE A 97 1.20 -2.16 -16.77
CA PHE A 97 1.02 -3.54 -16.40
C PHE A 97 0.09 -3.69 -15.19
N THR A 98 -0.91 -4.54 -15.33
CA THR A 98 -1.88 -4.92 -14.30
C THR A 98 -2.35 -6.34 -14.58
N ILE A 99 -2.98 -7.00 -13.59
CA ILE A 99 -3.65 -8.30 -13.77
C ILE A 99 -5.15 -8.21 -14.11
N ALA A 100 -5.64 -6.99 -14.31
CA ALA A 100 -7.02 -6.69 -14.68
C ALA A 100 -7.07 -5.48 -15.64
N PRO A 101 -8.09 -5.37 -16.52
CA PRO A 101 -9.16 -6.35 -16.75
C PRO A 101 -8.68 -7.61 -17.46
N ILE A 102 -9.52 -8.65 -17.47
CA ILE A 102 -9.38 -9.85 -18.30
C ILE A 102 -10.74 -10.21 -18.91
N GLY A 103 -10.75 -10.61 -20.19
CA GLY A 103 -11.97 -11.04 -20.87
C GLY A 103 -12.27 -12.52 -20.67
N ASP A 104 -11.22 -13.35 -20.66
CA ASP A 104 -11.29 -14.80 -20.49
C ASP A 104 -9.98 -15.36 -19.93
N GLN A 105 -9.91 -16.68 -19.77
CA GLN A 105 -8.74 -17.38 -19.23
C GLN A 105 -7.47 -17.16 -20.07
N SER A 106 -7.58 -16.96 -21.38
CA SER A 106 -6.40 -16.74 -22.21
C SER A 106 -5.72 -15.40 -21.93
N ASP A 107 -6.47 -14.41 -21.44
CA ASP A 107 -5.92 -13.12 -21.01
C ASP A 107 -5.20 -13.27 -19.66
N ALA A 108 -5.79 -14.04 -18.74
CA ALA A 108 -5.16 -14.40 -17.47
C ALA A 108 -3.82 -15.14 -17.68
N ASP A 109 -3.80 -16.13 -18.57
CA ASP A 109 -2.58 -16.89 -18.88
C ASP A 109 -1.48 -15.98 -19.47
N TYR A 110 -1.87 -15.04 -20.34
CA TYR A 110 -0.96 -14.05 -20.91
C TYR A 110 -0.39 -13.10 -19.84
N LEU A 111 -1.23 -12.57 -18.96
CA LEU A 111 -0.80 -11.65 -17.90
C LEU A 111 0.05 -12.38 -16.83
N ALA A 112 -0.28 -13.63 -16.52
CA ALA A 112 0.55 -14.49 -15.65
C ALA A 112 1.94 -14.70 -16.25
N ALA A 113 2.04 -15.03 -17.55
CA ALA A 113 3.31 -15.17 -18.23
C ALA A 113 4.12 -13.85 -18.24
N MET A 114 3.44 -12.70 -18.33
CA MET A 114 4.07 -11.39 -18.23
C MET A 114 4.63 -11.13 -16.82
N LEU A 115 3.90 -11.47 -15.75
CA LEU A 115 4.38 -11.36 -14.35
C LEU A 115 5.65 -12.21 -14.14
N VAL A 116 5.66 -13.44 -14.65
CA VAL A 116 6.83 -14.31 -14.57
C VAL A 116 8.03 -13.70 -15.30
N LYS A 117 7.80 -13.07 -16.45
CA LYS A 117 8.88 -12.53 -17.29
C LYS A 117 9.45 -11.20 -16.79
N VAL A 118 8.58 -10.29 -16.35
CA VAL A 118 8.94 -8.91 -15.99
C VAL A 118 9.31 -8.82 -14.52
N GLU A 119 8.45 -9.35 -13.64
CA GLU A 119 8.62 -9.26 -12.19
C GLU A 119 9.37 -10.47 -11.60
N GLY A 120 9.73 -11.46 -12.44
CA GLY A 120 10.43 -12.66 -11.99
C GLY A 120 9.60 -13.53 -11.03
N MET A 121 8.28 -13.37 -11.02
CA MET A 121 7.40 -14.08 -10.10
C MET A 121 7.40 -15.58 -10.38
N SER A 122 7.29 -16.37 -9.30
CA SER A 122 7.17 -17.83 -9.42
C SER A 122 5.82 -18.20 -10.05
N PRO A 123 5.81 -19.01 -11.13
CA PRO A 123 4.56 -19.52 -11.71
C PRO A 123 3.71 -20.28 -10.69
N ALA A 124 4.34 -21.03 -9.78
CA ALA A 124 3.64 -21.78 -8.74
C ALA A 124 2.94 -20.85 -7.74
N ALA A 125 3.61 -19.75 -7.34
CA ALA A 125 3.02 -18.77 -6.44
C ALA A 125 1.82 -18.07 -7.09
N LEU A 126 1.91 -17.74 -8.40
CA LEU A 126 0.79 -17.15 -9.13
C LEU A 126 -0.40 -18.11 -9.24
N ALA A 127 -0.14 -19.39 -9.51
CA ALA A 127 -1.20 -20.39 -9.62
C ALA A 127 -1.91 -20.69 -8.27
N GLU A 128 -1.18 -20.60 -7.16
CA GLU A 128 -1.74 -20.77 -5.82
C GLU A 128 -2.44 -19.50 -5.31
N GLY A 129 -1.84 -18.34 -5.57
CA GLY A 129 -2.27 -17.06 -5.01
C GLY A 129 -3.35 -16.33 -5.80
N LEU A 130 -3.58 -16.67 -7.07
CA LEU A 130 -4.54 -15.98 -7.93
C LEU A 130 -5.59 -16.94 -8.50
N ASP A 131 -6.86 -16.60 -8.27
CA ASP A 131 -8.00 -17.33 -8.84
C ASP A 131 -8.53 -16.73 -10.16
N TRP A 132 -8.03 -15.55 -10.55
CA TRP A 132 -8.41 -14.82 -11.77
C TRP A 132 -9.93 -14.60 -11.91
N ASN A 133 -10.65 -14.52 -10.78
CA ASN A 133 -12.09 -14.31 -10.72
C ASN A 133 -12.45 -12.81 -10.69
N TRP A 134 -12.10 -12.12 -11.78
CA TRP A 134 -12.52 -10.74 -12.07
C TRP A 134 -12.57 -10.56 -13.58
N ARG A 135 -13.36 -9.61 -14.06
CA ARG A 135 -13.46 -9.25 -15.48
C ARG A 135 -13.22 -7.76 -15.69
N THR A 136 -13.63 -6.93 -14.74
CA THR A 136 -13.36 -5.50 -14.75
C THR A 136 -12.23 -5.12 -13.78
N PHE A 137 -11.65 -3.94 -13.96
CA PHE A 137 -10.69 -3.40 -12.99
C PHE A 137 -11.35 -3.09 -11.63
N GLY A 138 -12.63 -2.69 -11.62
CA GLY A 138 -13.39 -2.47 -10.38
C GLY A 138 -13.57 -3.76 -9.58
N GLU A 139 -14.01 -4.83 -10.23
CA GLU A 139 -14.15 -6.16 -9.59
C GLU A 139 -12.81 -6.67 -9.03
N PHE A 140 -11.70 -6.34 -9.69
CA PHE A 140 -10.36 -6.63 -9.18
C PHE A 140 -10.05 -5.82 -7.91
N LEU A 141 -10.34 -4.52 -7.89
CA LEU A 141 -10.14 -3.69 -6.70
C LEU A 141 -11.03 -4.15 -5.53
N ASP A 142 -12.26 -4.58 -5.81
CA ASP A 142 -13.20 -5.09 -4.80
C ASP A 142 -12.62 -6.30 -4.03
N ARG A 143 -11.65 -7.02 -4.60
CA ARG A 143 -10.98 -8.15 -3.93
C ARG A 143 -10.16 -7.71 -2.71
N PHE A 144 -9.74 -6.45 -2.67
CA PHE A 144 -8.87 -5.92 -1.62
C PHE A 144 -9.64 -5.18 -0.52
N GLU A 145 -10.91 -4.86 -0.74
CA GLU A 145 -11.71 -4.06 0.20
C GLU A 145 -11.77 -4.74 1.58
N GLY A 146 -11.35 -3.99 2.62
CA GLY A 146 -11.31 -4.47 4.01
C GLY A 146 -10.24 -5.52 4.33
N ASN A 147 -9.40 -5.91 3.38
CA ASN A 147 -8.44 -7.01 3.54
C ASN A 147 -6.97 -6.55 3.60
N LEU A 148 -6.68 -5.26 3.44
CA LEU A 148 -5.32 -4.74 3.34
C LEU A 148 -4.81 -4.12 4.64
N GLY A 149 -3.52 -4.34 4.94
CA GLY A 149 -2.81 -3.70 6.04
C GLY A 149 -2.17 -2.34 5.69
N VAL A 150 -2.25 -1.93 4.42
CA VAL A 150 -1.69 -0.68 3.89
C VAL A 150 -2.70 -0.02 2.96
N ASN A 151 -2.55 1.28 2.72
CA ASN A 151 -3.37 1.98 1.73
C ASN A 151 -2.88 1.65 0.32
N VAL A 152 -3.82 1.41 -0.59
CA VAL A 152 -3.49 1.02 -1.95
C VAL A 152 -4.33 1.83 -2.94
N ALA A 153 -3.67 2.43 -3.91
CA ALA A 153 -4.28 3.00 -5.10
C ALA A 153 -3.86 2.18 -6.33
N GLY A 154 -4.73 2.12 -7.35
CA GLY A 154 -4.47 1.37 -8.57
C GLY A 154 -4.57 2.24 -9.82
N MET A 155 -3.60 2.09 -10.72
CA MET A 155 -3.73 2.51 -12.11
C MET A 155 -4.12 1.30 -12.97
N VAL A 156 -4.92 1.52 -14.02
CA VAL A 156 -5.25 0.42 -14.95
C VAL A 156 -4.18 0.30 -16.03
N GLY A 157 -3.68 -0.91 -16.25
CA GLY A 157 -2.57 -1.19 -17.14
C GLY A 157 -2.98 -1.25 -18.62
N HIS A 158 -2.26 -0.50 -19.44
CA HIS A 158 -2.43 -0.50 -20.90
C HIS A 158 -2.31 -1.91 -21.53
N SER A 159 -1.39 -2.75 -21.06
CA SER A 159 -1.16 -4.10 -21.57
C SER A 159 -2.37 -5.01 -21.31
N ALA A 160 -2.98 -4.92 -20.13
CA ALA A 160 -4.20 -5.67 -19.80
C ALA A 160 -5.39 -5.22 -20.66
N ILE A 161 -5.55 -3.91 -20.84
CA ILE A 161 -6.58 -3.34 -21.73
C ILE A 161 -6.39 -3.83 -23.18
N ARG A 162 -5.18 -3.70 -23.73
CA ARG A 162 -4.88 -4.14 -25.10
C ARG A 162 -5.08 -5.63 -25.26
N ARG A 163 -4.61 -6.44 -24.31
CA ARG A 163 -4.81 -7.89 -24.36
C ARG A 163 -6.29 -8.23 -24.38
N THR A 164 -7.08 -7.63 -23.48
CA THR A 164 -8.52 -7.90 -23.39
C THR A 164 -9.26 -7.53 -24.67
N VAL A 165 -8.93 -6.40 -25.29
CA VAL A 165 -9.63 -5.89 -26.49
C VAL A 165 -9.14 -6.53 -27.78
N MET A 166 -7.82 -6.65 -27.95
CA MET A 166 -7.17 -7.04 -29.21
C MET A 166 -6.77 -8.52 -29.24
N LYS A 167 -6.80 -9.21 -28.09
CA LYS A 167 -6.34 -10.60 -27.96
C LYS A 167 -4.91 -10.77 -28.45
N ASP A 168 -4.65 -11.70 -29.37
CA ASP A 168 -3.30 -11.97 -29.88
C ASP A 168 -2.75 -10.79 -30.70
N ASP A 169 -3.62 -9.93 -31.26
CA ASP A 169 -3.19 -8.71 -31.97
C ASP A 169 -2.60 -7.65 -31.02
N ALA A 170 -2.69 -7.84 -29.70
CA ALA A 170 -2.05 -6.95 -28.73
C ALA A 170 -0.51 -6.94 -28.85
N THR A 171 0.08 -8.01 -29.39
CA THR A 171 1.53 -8.18 -29.51
C THR A 171 2.04 -8.24 -30.95
N SER A 172 1.15 -8.19 -31.95
CA SER A 172 1.51 -8.03 -33.35
C SER A 172 1.72 -6.55 -33.70
N ARG A 173 2.55 -6.30 -34.73
CA ARG A 173 2.87 -4.95 -35.24
C ARG A 173 2.12 -4.68 -36.52
#